data_AF-I1GP71-F1
#
_entry.id   AF-I1GP71-F1
#
_cell.length_a   1.000
_cell.length_b   1.000
_cell.length_c   1.000
_cell.angle_alpha   90.00
_cell.angle_beta   90.00
_cell.angle_gamma   90.00
#
_symmetry.space_group_name_H-M   'P 1'
#
loop_
_entity.id
_entity.type
_entity.pdbx_description
1 polymer ?
#
loop_
_entity_poly.entity_id
_entity_poly.type
_entity_poly.pdbx_seq_one_letter_code
_entity_poly.pdbx_strand_id
1 'polypeptide(L)'
;MADLTDLGCCSCFSFLRKPSVKVGRPRETDGILSQDLLKRQSSEDLDGSFYTGDDPDRSFYNGNDLDRSFYNGDDPDRSFYDRDGTDYVHESDDEPPRKRSEDIILSRAQSGFACRESLVKETKKVFRSEDELGNKMINQYVHLGKIGAGSYGKVVLYRNIKDGKLYAVKVLNKPYMMKVRVVRSETAMSDVLREVSLMKMLDHPNVVNLIEVIDDPNTDKFYMVLEYVEGKMVCDNGLGEATSRKYLRDIIAGVIYLHSHNIIHGDIKPDNLLVTSTGNVKIGDFSVSQIFEDDDDLLWRSPGTPVFTAPECCQGSAYHGRAADTWAVGVTLYCMITGHYPFLGDTLQETYDKIVNDPVEIPDDMNPQLADLLQKILCKDPGDRITLLAAAEHPWVAGDEGPVREYFCRCGFGRRKRIDFQETVQ
;
A
#
# COMPACT_ATOMS: atom_id res chain seq x y z
N MET A 1 20.45 -8.08 13.83
CA MET A 1 19.65 -7.60 12.69
C MET A 1 19.19 -8.83 11.95
N ALA A 2 17.96 -9.28 12.19
CA ALA A 2 17.36 -10.30 11.33
C ALA A 2 16.92 -9.60 10.03
N ASP A 3 17.36 -10.12 8.90
CA ASP A 3 16.98 -9.64 7.58
C ASP A 3 15.54 -10.12 7.31
N LEU A 4 14.58 -9.19 7.19
CA LEU A 4 13.16 -9.49 6.97
C LEU A 4 12.90 -10.11 5.57
N THR A 5 13.95 -10.34 4.77
CA THR A 5 13.87 -10.98 3.46
C THR A 5 13.53 -12.47 3.53
N ASP A 6 13.78 -13.15 4.66
CA ASP A 6 13.58 -14.60 4.82
C ASP A 6 12.23 -15.00 5.46
N LEU A 7 11.43 -14.04 5.94
CA LEU A 7 10.08 -14.29 6.44
C LEU A 7 9.08 -14.10 5.29
N GLY A 8 8.93 -15.16 4.49
CA GLY A 8 8.10 -15.24 3.28
C GLY A 8 6.85 -14.36 3.30
N CYS A 9 6.98 -13.16 2.74
CA CYS A 9 5.89 -12.22 2.58
C CYS A 9 5.69 -11.95 1.09
N CYS A 10 4.54 -12.39 0.57
CA CYS A 10 3.98 -11.93 -0.70
C CYS A 10 3.51 -10.47 -0.57
N SER A 11 4.40 -9.55 -0.22
CA SER A 11 4.13 -8.12 -0.32
C SER A 11 4.21 -7.73 -1.79
N CYS A 12 3.09 -7.30 -2.36
CA CYS A 12 3.01 -6.91 -3.77
C CYS A 12 3.77 -5.62 -4.11
N PHE A 13 4.37 -4.97 -3.11
CA PHE A 13 5.19 -3.79 -3.24
C PHE A 13 6.32 -3.79 -2.21
N SER A 14 7.51 -4.10 -2.65
CA SER A 14 8.72 -3.74 -1.93
C SER A 14 9.47 -2.73 -2.79
N PHE A 15 9.54 -1.48 -2.33
CA PHE A 15 10.44 -0.49 -2.91
C PHE A 15 11.85 -0.79 -2.38
N LEU A 16 12.42 -1.91 -2.84
CA LEU A 16 13.75 -2.33 -2.44
C LEU A 16 14.78 -1.30 -2.91
N ARG A 17 15.56 -0.78 -1.96
CA ARG A 17 16.76 0.00 -2.23
C ARG A 17 17.92 -0.97 -2.49
N LYS A 18 18.73 -0.74 -3.52
CA LYS A 18 20.08 -1.32 -3.58
C LYS A 18 20.99 -0.61 -2.55
N PRO A 19 21.96 -1.30 -1.94
CA PRO A 19 22.92 -0.67 -1.05
C PRO A 19 23.74 0.40 -1.78
N SER A 20 23.91 1.56 -1.16
CA SER A 20 24.75 2.64 -1.65
C SER A 20 26.21 2.20 -1.70
N VAL A 21 26.84 2.29 -2.88
CA VAL A 21 28.30 2.18 -3.02
C VAL A 21 28.94 3.32 -2.22
N LYS A 22 29.88 2.99 -1.32
CA LYS A 22 30.65 3.96 -0.54
C LYS A 22 31.50 4.82 -1.47
N VAL A 23 31.13 6.08 -1.64
CA VAL A 23 32.00 7.10 -2.23
C VAL A 23 32.95 7.59 -1.12
N GLY A 24 34.25 7.41 -1.34
CA GLY A 24 35.28 7.85 -0.40
C GLY A 24 35.25 9.37 -0.19
N ARG A 25 35.37 9.81 1.06
CA ARG A 25 35.46 11.23 1.45
C ARG A 25 36.70 11.89 0.86
N PRO A 26 36.59 13.06 0.21
CA PRO A 26 37.69 14.03 0.12
C PRO A 26 37.70 14.90 1.38
N ARG A 27 38.91 15.28 1.81
CA ARG A 27 39.20 16.15 2.95
C ARG A 27 38.75 17.60 2.70
N GLU A 28 38.63 18.30 3.82
CA GLU A 28 38.10 19.65 4.07
C GLU A 28 38.55 20.76 3.10
N THR A 29 37.54 21.55 2.72
CA THR A 29 37.45 23.00 2.46
C THR A 29 38.71 23.80 2.15
N ASP A 30 38.68 24.51 1.01
CA ASP A 30 38.70 25.98 0.98
C ASP A 30 38.24 26.53 -0.39
N GLY A 31 37.38 27.56 -0.35
CA GLY A 31 37.34 28.65 -1.33
C GLY A 31 36.70 28.45 -2.72
N ILE A 32 35.56 29.13 -2.92
CA ILE A 32 35.12 29.79 -4.17
C ILE A 32 34.65 28.85 -5.31
N LEU A 33 33.33 28.76 -5.51
CA LEU A 33 32.71 28.17 -6.72
C LEU A 33 32.15 29.29 -7.61
N SER A 34 32.98 29.70 -8.58
CA SER A 34 32.57 30.43 -9.78
C SER A 34 32.05 29.44 -10.83
N GLN A 35 31.18 29.94 -11.70
CA GLN A 35 30.64 29.30 -12.89
C GLN A 35 31.76 28.65 -13.75
N ASP A 36 31.96 27.34 -13.69
CA ASP A 36 32.82 26.60 -14.66
C ASP A 36 32.65 25.06 -14.59
N LEU A 37 31.41 24.55 -14.59
CA LEU A 37 31.11 23.11 -14.80
C LEU A 37 30.37 22.83 -16.12
N LEU A 38 30.47 23.76 -17.06
CA LEU A 38 30.00 23.61 -18.44
C LEU A 38 31.16 23.91 -19.40
N LYS A 39 32.05 22.93 -19.64
CA LYS A 39 32.68 22.61 -20.94
C LYS A 39 33.93 21.71 -20.80
N ARG A 40 33.92 20.66 -21.65
CA ARG A 40 35.06 19.91 -22.24
C ARG A 40 35.75 18.88 -21.31
N GLN A 41 36.12 17.67 -21.76
CA GLN A 41 36.33 17.06 -23.09
C GLN A 41 36.26 15.53 -22.87
N SER A 42 35.52 14.69 -23.63
CA SER A 42 35.83 14.16 -24.97
C SER A 42 37.31 13.79 -25.19
N SER A 43 37.63 12.50 -25.11
CA SER A 43 38.72 11.88 -25.88
C SER A 43 38.20 10.58 -26.48
N GLU A 44 38.32 10.52 -27.80
CA GLU A 44 37.95 9.45 -28.70
C GLU A 44 38.84 8.23 -28.50
N ASP A 45 38.26 7.03 -28.52
CA ASP A 45 38.94 5.83 -29.01
C ASP A 45 38.12 5.28 -30.18
N LEU A 46 38.74 5.38 -31.35
CA LEU A 46 38.29 4.84 -32.63
C LEU A 46 38.65 3.35 -32.67
N ASP A 47 37.66 2.46 -32.56
CA ASP A 47 37.63 1.27 -33.41
C ASP A 47 36.18 0.92 -33.77
N GLY A 48 35.95 0.77 -35.05
CA GLY A 48 34.64 0.58 -35.63
C GLY A 48 34.15 -0.84 -35.42
N SER A 49 33.26 -1.05 -34.44
CA SER A 49 32.34 -2.18 -34.46
C SER A 49 30.94 -1.75 -34.04
N PHE A 50 30.06 -1.72 -35.03
CA PHE A 50 28.63 -1.59 -34.96
C PHE A 50 28.00 -2.78 -34.21
N TYR A 51 27.66 -2.66 -32.92
CA TYR A 51 26.73 -3.54 -32.17
C TYR A 51 26.31 -2.80 -30.88
N THR A 52 25.09 -2.27 -30.73
CA THR A 52 23.81 -2.88 -30.30
C THR A 52 23.90 -3.72 -29.02
N GLY A 53 23.44 -3.17 -27.90
CA GLY A 53 23.34 -3.87 -26.63
C GLY A 53 22.55 -3.06 -25.61
N ASP A 54 21.24 -2.97 -25.81
CA ASP A 54 20.18 -2.97 -24.78
C ASP A 54 18.84 -2.68 -25.47
N ASP A 55 18.45 -3.62 -26.34
CA ASP A 55 17.07 -3.74 -26.81
C ASP A 55 16.29 -4.58 -25.78
N PRO A 56 15.27 -4.02 -25.10
CA PRO A 56 14.59 -4.69 -23.99
C PRO A 56 13.61 -5.80 -24.40
N ASP A 57 13.57 -6.20 -25.68
CA ASP A 57 12.63 -7.19 -26.21
C ASP A 57 13.24 -8.57 -26.54
N ARG A 58 14.53 -8.81 -26.26
CA ARG A 58 15.16 -10.12 -26.56
C ARG A 58 15.30 -11.12 -25.41
N SER A 59 14.98 -10.76 -24.17
CA SER A 59 15.02 -11.73 -23.05
C SER A 59 13.72 -12.52 -22.86
N PHE A 60 12.69 -12.33 -23.69
CA PHE A 60 11.40 -13.00 -23.55
C PHE A 60 10.99 -13.90 -24.72
N TYR A 61 11.71 -13.84 -25.85
CA TYR A 61 11.44 -14.71 -27.00
C TYR A 61 12.73 -15.19 -27.67
N ASN A 62 13.26 -16.30 -27.17
CA ASN A 62 13.88 -17.31 -28.02
C ASN A 62 13.42 -18.68 -27.49
N GLY A 63 12.44 -19.26 -28.19
CA GLY A 63 12.09 -20.66 -28.01
C GLY A 63 13.23 -21.53 -28.54
N ASN A 64 13.97 -22.15 -27.61
CA ASN A 64 14.50 -23.52 -27.68
C ASN A 64 15.61 -23.82 -26.67
N ASP A 65 15.81 -22.99 -25.64
CA ASP A 65 16.60 -23.38 -24.46
C ASP A 65 15.80 -23.07 -23.20
N LEU A 66 15.17 -24.10 -22.64
CA LEU A 66 14.64 -24.08 -21.27
C LEU A 66 15.83 -23.88 -20.32
N ASP A 67 16.03 -22.63 -19.90
CA ASP A 67 16.95 -22.31 -18.81
C ASP A 67 16.45 -23.02 -17.54
N ARG A 68 17.13 -24.12 -17.20
CA ARG A 68 16.86 -24.99 -16.06
C ARG A 68 17.18 -24.35 -14.71
N SER A 69 17.42 -23.03 -14.65
CA SER A 69 17.58 -22.29 -13.40
C SER A 69 16.27 -21.87 -12.72
N PHE A 70 15.11 -22.09 -13.36
CA PHE A 70 13.78 -21.95 -12.74
C PHE A 70 13.25 -23.22 -12.06
N TYR A 71 13.97 -24.35 -12.17
CA TYR A 71 13.62 -25.63 -11.56
C TYR A 71 14.80 -26.13 -10.74
N ASN A 72 14.91 -25.68 -9.49
CA ASN A 72 15.49 -26.42 -8.36
C ASN A 72 15.49 -25.48 -7.15
N GLY A 73 14.36 -25.47 -6.47
CA GLY A 73 14.22 -25.03 -5.10
C GLY A 73 13.16 -25.94 -4.50
N ASP A 74 13.61 -26.98 -3.82
CA ASP A 74 12.74 -27.78 -2.97
C ASP A 74 12.15 -26.84 -1.91
N ASP A 75 10.89 -26.48 -2.11
CA ASP A 75 10.11 -25.63 -1.23
C ASP A 75 9.72 -26.44 0.03
N PRO A 76 10.28 -26.13 1.23
CA PRO A 76 9.99 -26.90 2.44
C PRO A 76 8.57 -26.67 2.98
N ASP A 77 7.85 -25.64 2.50
CA ASP A 77 6.58 -25.19 3.08
C ASP A 77 5.31 -25.77 2.42
N ARG A 78 5.47 -26.75 1.53
CA ARG A 78 4.31 -27.49 0.97
C ARG A 78 3.53 -28.32 1.99
N SER A 79 4.03 -28.48 3.22
CA SER A 79 3.42 -29.34 4.24
C SER A 79 2.43 -28.63 5.17
N PHE A 80 2.29 -27.30 5.10
CA PHE A 80 1.32 -26.56 5.93
C PHE A 80 -0.04 -26.32 5.26
N TYR A 81 -0.12 -26.43 3.93
CA TYR A 81 -1.34 -26.14 3.17
C TYR A 81 -2.20 -27.37 2.84
N ASP A 82 -1.75 -28.57 3.21
CA ASP A 82 -2.46 -29.83 2.99
C ASP A 82 -2.53 -30.62 4.31
N ARG A 83 -3.43 -30.25 5.23
CA ARG A 83 -3.95 -31.20 6.21
C ARG A 83 -5.36 -30.87 6.68
N ASP A 84 -6.26 -31.80 6.37
CA ASP A 84 -7.63 -32.04 6.82
C ASP A 84 -8.66 -30.95 6.44
N GLY A 85 -9.54 -31.14 5.45
CA GLY A 85 -10.23 -32.39 5.14
C GLY A 85 -11.31 -32.70 6.18
N THR A 86 -12.15 -31.72 6.52
CA THR A 86 -13.46 -31.98 7.13
C THR A 86 -14.53 -31.21 6.38
N ASP A 87 -15.63 -31.91 6.11
CA ASP A 87 -16.76 -31.50 5.29
C ASP A 87 -17.37 -30.17 5.74
N TYR A 88 -17.45 -29.21 4.82
CA TYR A 88 -18.30 -28.03 4.98
C TYR A 88 -19.76 -28.45 4.82
N VAL A 89 -20.45 -28.72 5.94
CA VAL A 89 -21.91 -28.80 5.97
C VAL A 89 -22.45 -28.14 7.22
N HIS A 90 -22.80 -26.85 7.10
CA HIS A 90 -24.17 -26.34 7.23
C HIS A 90 -24.09 -24.81 7.17
N GLU A 91 -24.04 -24.27 5.95
CA GLU A 91 -24.61 -22.93 5.73
C GLU A 91 -26.12 -23.07 5.97
N SER A 92 -26.67 -22.26 6.87
CA SER A 92 -28.10 -22.03 6.92
C SER A 92 -28.49 -21.33 5.62
N ASP A 93 -29.28 -21.99 4.78
CA ASP A 93 -29.72 -21.62 3.42
C ASP A 93 -30.55 -20.31 3.30
N ASP A 94 -30.56 -19.43 4.30
CA ASP A 94 -31.48 -18.28 4.35
C ASP A 94 -30.81 -16.89 4.15
N GLU A 95 -29.48 -16.79 4.05
CA GLU A 95 -28.83 -15.52 3.71
C GLU A 95 -28.45 -15.43 2.22
N PRO A 96 -28.85 -14.34 1.51
CA PRO A 96 -28.42 -14.14 0.14
C PRO A 96 -26.89 -14.06 0.08
N PRO A 97 -26.24 -14.61 -0.97
CA PRO A 97 -24.79 -14.62 -1.08
C PRO A 97 -24.25 -13.18 -1.03
N ARG A 98 -23.25 -12.94 -0.17
CA ARG A 98 -22.58 -11.64 -0.05
C ARG A 98 -22.15 -11.14 -1.44
N LYS A 99 -22.54 -9.91 -1.80
CA LYS A 99 -22.23 -9.35 -3.13
C LYS A 99 -20.72 -9.19 -3.32
N ARG A 100 -20.25 -9.41 -4.55
CA ARG A 100 -18.83 -9.22 -4.87
C ARG A 100 -18.49 -7.73 -4.83
N SER A 101 -17.26 -7.39 -4.46
CA SER A 101 -16.79 -6.01 -4.42
C SER A 101 -17.10 -5.22 -5.70
N GLU A 102 -16.99 -5.84 -6.88
CA GLU A 102 -17.31 -5.23 -8.17
C GLU A 102 -18.78 -4.79 -8.26
N ASP A 103 -19.71 -5.62 -7.80
CA ASP A 103 -21.16 -5.33 -7.81
C ASP A 103 -21.49 -4.16 -6.88
N ILE A 104 -20.84 -4.11 -5.71
CA ILE A 104 -21.00 -3.03 -4.72
C ILE A 104 -20.53 -1.71 -5.33
N ILE A 105 -19.37 -1.73 -5.98
CA ILE A 105 -18.78 -0.55 -6.61
C ILE A 105 -19.67 -0.04 -7.75
N LEU A 106 -20.17 -0.94 -8.61
CA LEU A 106 -21.08 -0.60 -9.70
C LEU A 106 -22.40 -0.02 -9.19
N SER A 107 -22.99 -0.64 -8.18
CA SER A 107 -24.23 -0.16 -7.53
C SER A 107 -24.05 1.25 -6.94
N ARG A 108 -22.93 1.48 -6.26
CA ARG A 108 -22.59 2.81 -5.70
C ARG A 108 -22.40 3.86 -6.79
N ALA A 109 -21.68 3.53 -7.86
CA ALA A 109 -21.47 4.42 -9.00
C ALA A 109 -22.79 4.79 -9.69
N GLN A 110 -23.69 3.82 -9.91
CA GLN A 110 -25.03 4.04 -10.48
C GLN A 110 -25.90 4.93 -9.59
N SER A 111 -25.75 4.80 -8.28
CA SER A 111 -26.45 5.62 -7.28
C SER A 111 -25.84 7.02 -7.07
N GLY A 112 -24.82 7.38 -7.86
CA GLY A 112 -24.15 8.69 -7.81
C GLY A 112 -23.16 8.85 -6.65
N PHE A 113 -22.74 7.77 -5.99
CA PHE A 113 -21.75 7.82 -4.91
C PHE A 113 -20.33 7.85 -5.47
N ALA A 114 -19.80 9.04 -5.70
CA ALA A 114 -18.38 9.27 -5.94
C ALA A 114 -17.88 10.39 -5.03
N CYS A 115 -16.75 10.21 -4.34
CA CYS A 115 -16.16 11.28 -3.53
C CYS A 115 -15.47 12.36 -4.37
N ARG A 116 -15.23 12.08 -5.65
CA ARG A 116 -14.37 12.89 -6.53
C ARG A 116 -15.17 13.92 -7.30
N GLU A 117 -14.61 15.12 -7.47
CA GLU A 117 -15.15 16.12 -8.41
C GLU A 117 -14.88 15.72 -9.87
N SER A 118 -13.69 15.18 -10.13
CA SER A 118 -13.25 14.76 -11.46
C SER A 118 -13.12 13.23 -11.51
N LEU A 119 -13.72 12.62 -12.53
CA LEU A 119 -13.58 11.18 -12.78
C LEU A 119 -12.13 10.83 -13.15
N VAL A 120 -11.71 9.62 -12.77
CA VAL A 120 -10.46 9.03 -13.24
C VAL A 120 -10.50 8.94 -14.76
N LYS A 121 -9.45 9.43 -15.43
CA LYS A 121 -9.36 9.34 -16.89
C LYS A 121 -9.19 7.88 -17.31
N GLU A 122 -10.00 7.43 -18.26
CA GLU A 122 -9.82 6.13 -18.90
C GLU A 122 -9.29 6.30 -20.32
N THR A 123 -8.19 5.63 -20.61
CA THR A 123 -7.55 5.66 -21.92
C THR A 123 -7.45 4.25 -22.49
N LYS A 124 -8.11 4.01 -23.63
CA LYS A 124 -8.17 2.69 -24.28
C LYS A 124 -7.13 2.48 -25.38
N LYS A 125 -6.24 3.45 -25.59
CA LYS A 125 -5.18 3.37 -26.60
C LYS A 125 -3.88 3.94 -26.07
N VAL A 126 -2.78 3.19 -26.18
CA VAL A 126 -1.45 3.64 -25.80
C VAL A 126 -0.66 4.06 -27.05
N PHE A 127 -0.07 5.25 -27.00
CA PHE A 127 0.86 5.74 -28.01
C PHE A 127 2.25 5.79 -27.40
N ARG A 128 3.23 5.18 -28.06
CA ARG A 128 4.63 5.23 -27.67
C ARG A 128 5.37 6.16 -28.62
N SER A 129 6.17 7.06 -28.07
CA SER A 129 6.95 8.04 -28.82
C SER A 129 8.21 8.42 -28.03
N GLU A 130 8.99 9.35 -28.57
CA GLU A 130 10.12 9.99 -27.89
C GLU A 130 9.92 11.50 -27.89
N ASP A 131 10.42 12.18 -26.86
CA ASP A 131 10.48 13.65 -26.83
C ASP A 131 11.67 14.18 -27.65
N GLU A 132 11.81 15.50 -27.73
CA GLU A 132 12.92 16.17 -28.45
C GLU A 132 14.31 15.81 -27.92
N LEU A 133 14.39 15.26 -26.70
CA LEU A 133 15.62 14.85 -26.04
C LEU A 133 15.86 13.33 -26.15
N GLY A 134 15.01 12.60 -26.88
CA GLY A 134 15.08 11.15 -27.03
C GLY A 134 14.53 10.38 -25.83
N ASN A 135 13.83 11.02 -24.88
CA ASN A 135 13.23 10.32 -23.75
C ASN A 135 11.96 9.59 -24.19
N LYS A 136 11.86 8.31 -23.81
CA LYS A 136 10.68 7.48 -24.09
C LYS A 136 9.42 8.05 -23.46
N MET A 137 8.32 8.03 -24.20
CA MET A 137 7.02 8.53 -23.77
C MET A 137 5.93 7.47 -23.91
N ILE A 138 4.94 7.54 -23.01
CA ILE A 138 3.63 6.91 -23.18
C ILE A 138 2.57 8.00 -23.17
N ASN A 139 1.82 8.17 -24.25
CA ASN A 139 0.88 9.28 -24.44
C ASN A 139 1.55 10.63 -24.07
N GLN A 140 1.02 11.35 -23.08
CA GLN A 140 1.55 12.63 -22.59
C GLN A 140 2.64 12.51 -21.51
N TYR A 141 3.03 11.30 -21.12
CA TYR A 141 3.91 11.04 -19.99
C TYR A 141 5.33 10.70 -20.46
N VAL A 142 6.30 11.52 -20.07
CA VAL A 142 7.74 11.30 -20.30
C VAL A 142 8.32 10.42 -19.21
N HIS A 143 8.98 9.33 -19.58
CA HIS A 143 9.62 8.39 -18.66
C HIS A 143 10.85 9.03 -18.01
N LEU A 144 10.92 9.05 -16.67
CA LEU A 144 12.06 9.58 -15.93
C LEU A 144 12.91 8.49 -15.25
N GLY A 145 12.32 7.39 -14.80
CA GLY A 145 13.08 6.29 -14.20
C GLY A 145 12.27 5.37 -13.31
N LYS A 146 12.76 4.15 -13.09
CA LYS A 146 12.13 3.18 -12.17
C LYS A 146 12.30 3.65 -10.73
N ILE A 147 11.20 3.69 -9.97
CA ILE A 147 11.19 4.05 -8.54
C ILE A 147 10.84 2.89 -7.64
N GLY A 148 10.21 1.82 -8.16
CA GLY A 148 9.86 0.64 -7.37
C GLY A 148 9.60 -0.60 -8.23
N ALA A 149 9.43 -1.73 -7.55
CA ALA A 149 9.01 -3.00 -8.12
C ALA A 149 7.83 -3.56 -7.32
N GLY A 150 6.99 -4.36 -7.97
CA GLY A 150 5.91 -5.08 -7.31
C GLY A 150 5.73 -6.46 -7.92
N SER A 151 4.87 -7.30 -7.31
CA SER A 151 4.70 -8.72 -7.70
C SER A 151 4.37 -8.92 -9.17
N TYR A 152 3.63 -7.98 -9.77
CA TYR A 152 3.13 -8.11 -11.14
C TYR A 152 3.71 -7.08 -12.11
N GLY A 153 4.70 -6.29 -11.67
CA GLY A 153 5.21 -5.20 -12.48
C GLY A 153 6.21 -4.27 -11.82
N LYS A 154 6.28 -3.04 -12.34
CA LYS A 154 7.20 -2.01 -11.86
C LYS A 154 6.49 -0.67 -11.67
N VAL A 155 7.01 0.13 -10.74
CA VAL A 155 6.56 1.51 -10.54
C VAL A 155 7.63 2.44 -11.10
N VAL A 156 7.22 3.37 -11.96
CA VAL A 156 8.10 4.23 -12.73
C VAL A 156 7.64 5.67 -12.57
N LEU A 157 8.58 6.59 -12.38
CA LEU A 157 8.33 8.01 -12.33
C LEU A 157 8.17 8.55 -13.76
N TYR A 158 7.10 9.28 -13.98
CA TYR A 158 6.81 9.97 -15.23
C TYR A 158 6.53 11.45 -14.98
N ARG A 159 6.79 12.30 -15.99
CA ARG A 159 6.36 13.70 -16.02
C ARG A 159 5.31 13.89 -17.11
N ASN A 160 4.17 14.49 -16.78
CA ASN A 160 3.18 14.86 -17.79
C ASN A 160 3.57 16.19 -18.44
N ILE A 161 3.66 16.23 -19.77
CA ILE A 161 4.05 17.45 -20.50
C ILE A 161 2.98 18.54 -20.47
N LYS A 162 1.72 18.19 -20.19
CA LYS A 162 0.60 19.14 -20.22
C LYS A 162 0.52 20.02 -18.98
N ASP A 163 0.81 19.46 -17.81
CA ASP A 163 0.74 20.15 -16.51
C ASP A 163 2.10 20.26 -15.80
N GLY A 164 3.15 19.63 -16.33
CA GLY A 164 4.48 19.62 -15.75
C GLY A 164 4.64 18.77 -14.48
N LYS A 165 3.57 18.09 -14.03
CA LYS A 165 3.57 17.35 -12.76
C LYS A 165 4.20 15.97 -12.90
N LEU A 166 4.70 15.47 -11.76
CA LEU A 166 5.22 14.12 -11.62
C LEU A 166 4.11 13.14 -11.26
N TYR A 167 4.22 11.92 -11.77
CA TYR A 167 3.28 10.82 -11.56
C TYR A 167 4.01 9.51 -11.32
N ALA A 168 3.49 8.70 -10.40
CA ALA A 168 3.93 7.33 -10.21
C ALA A 168 3.08 6.41 -11.09
N VAL A 169 3.70 5.73 -12.05
CA VAL A 169 2.97 4.84 -12.97
C VAL A 169 3.29 3.39 -12.64
N LYS A 170 2.29 2.66 -12.18
CA LYS A 170 2.34 1.20 -11.98
C LYS A 170 2.13 0.55 -13.35
N VAL A 171 3.18 -0.09 -13.87
CA VAL A 171 3.18 -0.79 -15.17
C VAL A 171 3.10 -2.29 -14.92
N LEU A 172 1.98 -2.89 -15.32
CA LEU A 172 1.59 -4.27 -15.03
C LEU A 172 1.57 -5.14 -16.29
N ASN A 173 1.80 -6.45 -16.13
CA ASN A 173 1.80 -7.43 -17.23
C ASN A 173 0.48 -8.23 -17.26
N LYS A 174 -0.39 -7.96 -18.24
CA LYS A 174 -1.72 -8.60 -18.31
C LYS A 174 -1.63 -10.11 -18.55
N PRO A 175 -0.89 -10.63 -19.55
CA PRO A 175 -0.82 -12.08 -19.77
C PRO A 175 -0.32 -12.87 -18.57
N TYR A 176 0.65 -12.31 -17.83
CA TYR A 176 1.14 -12.93 -16.60
C TYR A 176 0.05 -12.95 -15.53
N MET A 177 -0.60 -11.82 -15.26
CA MET A 177 -1.63 -11.72 -14.23
C MET A 177 -2.88 -12.55 -14.51
N MET A 178 -3.24 -12.74 -15.78
CA MET A 178 -4.34 -13.64 -16.17
C MET A 178 -4.03 -15.12 -15.90
N LYS A 179 -2.75 -15.50 -15.82
CA LYS A 179 -2.31 -16.87 -15.50
C LYS A 179 -2.16 -17.10 -13.99
N VAL A 180 -1.80 -16.08 -13.23
CA VAL A 180 -1.65 -16.18 -11.77
C VAL A 180 -3.03 -16.26 -11.12
N ARG A 181 -3.30 -17.38 -10.44
CA ARG A 181 -4.52 -17.60 -9.65
C ARG A 181 -4.29 -17.17 -8.21
N VAL A 182 -5.23 -16.42 -7.65
CA VAL A 182 -5.20 -15.97 -6.24
C VAL A 182 -6.14 -16.84 -5.39
N VAL A 183 -7.28 -17.22 -5.97
CA VAL A 183 -8.21 -18.25 -5.48
C VAL A 183 -8.65 -19.10 -6.67
N ARG A 184 -9.29 -20.26 -6.44
CA ARG A 184 -9.75 -21.19 -7.50
C ARG A 184 -10.48 -20.50 -8.67
N SER A 185 -11.17 -19.38 -8.43
CA SER A 185 -11.95 -18.63 -9.43
C SER A 185 -11.42 -17.23 -9.77
N GLU A 186 -10.38 -16.72 -9.09
CA GLU A 186 -9.91 -15.32 -9.22
C GLU A 186 -8.45 -15.24 -9.68
N THR A 187 -8.13 -14.21 -10.45
CA THR A 187 -6.78 -13.98 -11.02
C THR A 187 -6.14 -12.75 -10.40
N ALA A 188 -4.82 -12.60 -10.51
CA ALA A 188 -4.17 -11.36 -10.11
C ALA A 188 -4.72 -10.14 -10.88
N MET A 189 -5.28 -10.34 -12.08
CA MET A 189 -5.95 -9.28 -12.83
C MET A 189 -7.27 -8.82 -12.19
N SER A 190 -8.06 -9.74 -11.62
CA SER A 190 -9.30 -9.34 -10.93
C SER A 190 -9.01 -8.50 -9.69
N ASP A 191 -7.94 -8.80 -8.95
CA ASP A 191 -7.52 -7.98 -7.81
C ASP A 191 -7.11 -6.57 -8.23
N VAL A 192 -6.34 -6.44 -9.32
CA VAL A 192 -5.97 -5.12 -9.86
C VAL A 192 -7.18 -4.33 -10.36
N LEU A 193 -8.16 -4.99 -10.99
CA LEU A 193 -9.39 -4.32 -11.41
C LEU A 193 -10.25 -3.89 -10.20
N ARG A 194 -10.25 -4.67 -9.11
CA ARG A 194 -10.87 -4.31 -7.84
C ARG A 194 -10.18 -3.10 -7.22
N GLU A 195 -8.85 -3.10 -7.13
CA GLU A 195 -8.01 -1.97 -6.66
C GLU A 195 -8.36 -0.69 -7.45
N VAL A 196 -8.36 -0.76 -8.78
CA VAL A 196 -8.74 0.36 -9.66
C VAL A 196 -10.16 0.86 -9.36
N SER A 197 -11.11 -0.06 -9.18
CA SER A 197 -12.51 0.27 -8.96
C SER A 197 -12.72 0.95 -7.60
N LEU A 198 -11.99 0.53 -6.56
CA LEU A 198 -11.96 1.23 -5.27
C LEU A 198 -11.41 2.64 -5.42
N MET A 199 -10.21 2.77 -6.00
CA MET A 199 -9.54 4.07 -6.15
C MET A 199 -10.29 5.07 -7.05
N LYS A 200 -11.14 4.59 -7.96
CA LYS A 200 -12.04 5.45 -8.77
C LYS A 200 -13.09 6.18 -7.93
N MET A 201 -13.50 5.64 -6.79
CA MET A 201 -14.51 6.26 -5.92
C MET A 201 -13.89 7.16 -4.85
N LEU A 202 -12.62 6.94 -4.50
CA LEU A 202 -11.94 7.59 -3.38
C LEU A 202 -11.33 8.94 -3.78
N ASP A 203 -11.42 9.91 -2.87
CA ASP A 203 -10.76 11.22 -2.97
C ASP A 203 -10.64 11.83 -1.57
N HIS A 204 -9.42 11.79 -1.01
CA HIS A 204 -9.10 12.23 0.34
C HIS A 204 -7.65 12.72 0.39
N PRO A 205 -7.33 13.79 1.15
CA PRO A 205 -5.97 14.34 1.24
C PRO A 205 -4.93 13.30 1.69
N ASN A 206 -5.32 12.39 2.60
CA ASN A 206 -4.46 11.33 3.14
C ASN A 206 -4.62 9.97 2.44
N VAL A 207 -5.15 9.93 1.21
CA VAL A 207 -5.19 8.73 0.35
C VAL A 207 -4.52 9.04 -0.98
N VAL A 208 -3.71 8.12 -1.49
CA VAL A 208 -3.06 8.25 -2.80
C VAL A 208 -4.11 8.21 -3.91
N ASN A 209 -4.07 9.22 -4.77
CA ASN A 209 -5.07 9.41 -5.80
C ASN A 209 -4.73 8.69 -7.13
N LEU A 210 -5.70 7.97 -7.69
CA LEU A 210 -5.64 7.43 -9.05
C LEU A 210 -6.06 8.52 -10.05
N ILE A 211 -5.22 8.77 -11.05
CA ILE A 211 -5.38 9.88 -12.00
C ILE A 211 -5.87 9.39 -13.36
N GLU A 212 -5.24 8.33 -13.88
CA GLU A 212 -5.57 7.77 -15.19
C GLU A 212 -5.35 6.25 -15.19
N VAL A 213 -6.22 5.52 -15.88
CA VAL A 213 -6.05 4.11 -16.21
C VAL A 213 -5.85 4.00 -17.71
N ILE A 214 -4.72 3.44 -18.13
CA ILE A 214 -4.43 3.17 -19.54
C ILE A 214 -4.50 1.66 -19.76
N ASP A 215 -5.52 1.24 -20.48
CA ASP A 215 -5.84 -0.16 -20.75
C ASP A 215 -6.17 -0.33 -22.24
N ASP A 216 -5.12 -0.52 -23.04
CA ASP A 216 -5.26 -0.78 -24.48
C ASP A 216 -5.37 -2.30 -24.71
N PRO A 217 -6.46 -2.80 -25.34
CA PRO A 217 -6.65 -4.23 -25.57
C PRO A 217 -5.58 -4.85 -26.49
N ASN A 218 -4.86 -4.04 -27.26
CA ASN A 218 -3.83 -4.49 -28.20
C ASN A 218 -2.43 -4.53 -27.58
N THR A 219 -2.30 -4.30 -26.27
CA THR A 219 -1.02 -4.36 -25.56
C THR A 219 -1.10 -5.22 -24.30
N ASP A 220 0.00 -5.92 -24.01
CA ASP A 220 0.17 -6.74 -22.81
C ASP A 220 0.39 -5.94 -21.53
N LYS A 221 0.40 -4.60 -21.62
CA LYS A 221 0.67 -3.71 -20.48
C LYS A 221 -0.60 -3.01 -20.01
N PHE A 222 -0.79 -2.99 -18.69
CA PHE A 222 -1.81 -2.19 -18.02
C PHE A 222 -1.12 -1.11 -17.19
N TYR A 223 -1.61 0.13 -17.23
CA TYR A 223 -0.99 1.25 -16.54
C TYR A 223 -1.98 1.91 -15.58
N MET A 224 -1.55 2.06 -14.33
CA MET A 224 -2.24 2.92 -13.34
C MET A 224 -1.36 4.14 -13.11
N VAL A 225 -1.85 5.31 -13.50
CA VAL A 225 -1.19 6.60 -13.27
C VAL A 225 -1.69 7.14 -11.93
N LEU A 226 -0.82 7.17 -10.93
CA LEU A 226 -1.09 7.65 -9.58
C LEU A 226 -0.42 9.01 -9.37
N GLU A 227 -0.96 9.80 -8.44
CA GLU A 227 -0.22 10.97 -7.95
C GLU A 227 1.14 10.52 -7.40
N TYR A 228 2.18 11.32 -7.63
CA TYR A 228 3.50 11.07 -7.08
C TYR A 228 3.62 11.70 -5.70
N VAL A 229 4.09 10.92 -4.73
CA VAL A 229 4.44 11.37 -3.38
C VAL A 229 5.95 11.13 -3.18
N GLU A 230 6.66 12.15 -2.72
CA GLU A 230 8.12 12.21 -2.79
C GLU A 230 8.81 11.27 -1.79
N GLY A 231 8.25 11.16 -0.59
CA GLY A 231 8.81 10.43 0.53
C GLY A 231 8.07 9.13 0.84
N LYS A 232 8.77 8.25 1.55
CA LYS A 232 8.21 7.08 2.21
C LYS A 232 8.33 7.24 3.72
N MET A 233 7.41 6.66 4.47
CA MET A 233 7.59 6.53 5.90
C MET A 233 8.73 5.55 6.18
N VAL A 234 9.72 6.02 6.95
CA VAL A 234 10.88 5.24 7.39
C VAL A 234 10.98 5.41 8.88
N CYS A 235 10.74 4.34 9.62
CA CYS A 235 10.70 4.38 11.08
C CYS A 235 12.07 4.09 11.74
N ASP A 236 13.14 3.94 10.96
CA ASP A 236 14.48 3.58 11.48
C ASP A 236 14.92 4.55 12.60
N ASN A 237 15.10 4.02 13.81
CA ASN A 237 15.45 4.76 15.05
C ASN A 237 14.35 5.67 15.64
N GLY A 238 13.11 5.55 15.15
CA GLY A 238 11.99 6.39 15.58
C GLY A 238 11.99 7.79 14.96
N LEU A 239 10.80 8.37 14.82
CA LEU A 239 10.55 9.67 14.17
C LEU A 239 10.47 10.84 15.15
N GLY A 240 10.44 10.54 16.46
CA GLY A 240 10.17 11.50 17.52
C GLY A 240 8.67 11.81 17.68
N GLU A 241 8.28 12.13 18.91
CA GLU A 241 6.87 12.23 19.31
C GLU A 241 6.05 13.23 18.48
N ALA A 242 6.62 14.40 18.18
CA ALA A 242 5.93 15.46 17.44
C ALA A 242 5.61 15.03 15.98
N THR A 243 6.58 14.43 15.30
CA THR A 243 6.41 13.91 13.93
C THR A 243 5.42 12.76 13.93
N SER A 244 5.59 11.80 14.85
CA SER A 244 4.70 10.63 14.98
C SER A 244 3.26 11.04 15.27
N ARG A 245 3.02 12.07 16.09
CA ARG A 245 1.68 12.63 16.32
C ARG A 245 1.09 13.19 15.04
N LYS A 246 1.83 14.03 14.30
CA LYS A 246 1.36 14.61 13.04
C LYS A 246 1.00 13.51 12.02
N TYR A 247 1.88 12.52 11.87
CA TYR A 247 1.67 11.41 10.95
C TYR A 247 0.50 10.53 11.37
N LEU A 248 0.36 10.23 12.67
CA LEU A 248 -0.77 9.47 13.18
C LEU A 248 -2.09 10.18 12.89
N ARG A 249 -2.17 11.51 13.05
CA ARG A 249 -3.38 12.29 12.74
C ARG A 249 -3.79 12.13 11.28
N ASP A 250 -2.83 12.19 10.35
CA ASP A 250 -3.07 11.98 8.92
C ASP A 250 -3.50 10.53 8.60
N ILE A 251 -2.87 9.53 9.25
CA ILE A 251 -3.23 8.11 9.10
C ILE A 251 -4.65 7.87 9.60
N ILE A 252 -4.98 8.32 10.82
CA ILE A 252 -6.31 8.20 11.42
C ILE A 252 -7.37 8.83 10.51
N ALA A 253 -7.12 10.04 9.99
CA ALA A 253 -8.04 10.71 9.07
C ALA A 253 -8.30 9.87 7.81
N GLY A 254 -7.25 9.34 7.19
CA GLY A 254 -7.35 8.49 6.01
C GLY A 254 -8.09 7.18 6.27
N VAL A 255 -7.81 6.49 7.38
CA VAL A 255 -8.45 5.21 7.70
C VAL A 255 -9.91 5.39 8.12
N ILE A 256 -10.25 6.41 8.93
CA ILE A 256 -11.65 6.76 9.23
C ILE A 256 -12.42 7.02 7.94
N TYR A 257 -11.82 7.75 7.00
CA TYR A 257 -12.41 7.99 5.69
C TYR A 257 -12.71 6.67 4.96
N LEU A 258 -11.76 5.73 4.89
CA LEU A 258 -12.00 4.41 4.27
C LEU A 258 -13.11 3.64 4.99
N HIS A 259 -13.08 3.57 6.32
CA HIS A 259 -14.07 2.86 7.13
C HIS A 259 -15.48 3.42 6.97
N SER A 260 -15.61 4.75 6.81
CA SER A 260 -16.89 5.42 6.52
C SER A 260 -17.47 5.08 5.14
N HIS A 261 -16.65 4.53 4.24
CA HIS A 261 -17.06 3.99 2.95
C HIS A 261 -17.16 2.46 2.97
N ASN A 262 -17.16 1.84 4.15
CA ASN A 262 -17.09 0.40 4.34
C ASN A 262 -15.92 -0.24 3.58
N ILE A 263 -14.78 0.44 3.54
CA ILE A 263 -13.56 -0.10 2.96
C ILE A 263 -12.60 -0.39 4.10
N ILE A 264 -12.17 -1.64 4.17
CA ILE A 264 -11.10 -2.09 5.06
C ILE A 264 -9.83 -2.10 4.25
N HIS A 265 -8.79 -1.44 4.74
CA HIS A 265 -7.52 -1.37 4.02
C HIS A 265 -6.81 -2.73 4.05
N GLY A 266 -6.66 -3.31 5.24
CA GLY A 266 -6.10 -4.64 5.47
C GLY A 266 -4.58 -4.76 5.34
N ASP A 267 -3.85 -3.65 5.19
CA ASP A 267 -2.37 -3.65 5.08
C ASP A 267 -1.77 -2.28 5.47
N ILE A 268 -2.24 -1.71 6.58
CA ILE A 268 -1.68 -0.46 7.12
C ILE A 268 -0.32 -0.74 7.74
N LYS A 269 0.73 -0.19 7.12
CA LYS A 269 2.13 -0.30 7.57
C LYS A 269 3.00 0.80 6.95
N PRO A 270 4.19 1.10 7.50
CA PRO A 270 5.09 2.13 6.97
C PRO A 270 5.35 2.03 5.46
N ASP A 271 5.50 0.83 4.89
CA ASP A 271 5.76 0.65 3.45
C ASP A 271 4.68 1.24 2.52
N ASN A 272 3.43 1.24 3.01
CA ASN A 272 2.22 1.70 2.31
C ASN A 272 1.83 3.14 2.71
N LEU A 273 2.63 3.79 3.57
CA LEU A 273 2.44 5.17 4.00
C LEU A 273 3.49 6.06 3.34
N LEU A 274 3.04 6.90 2.42
CA LEU A 274 3.88 7.85 1.71
C LEU A 274 3.83 9.21 2.39
N VAL A 275 4.93 9.96 2.33
CA VAL A 275 5.06 11.26 3.00
C VAL A 275 5.33 12.33 1.95
N THR A 276 4.47 13.34 1.87
CA THR A 276 4.66 14.47 0.96
C THR A 276 5.85 15.34 1.39
N SER A 277 6.37 16.14 0.46
CA SER A 277 7.37 17.18 0.78
C SER A 277 6.91 18.19 1.84
N THR A 278 5.60 18.36 2.04
CA THR A 278 5.00 19.19 3.11
C THR A 278 4.84 18.46 4.46
N GLY A 279 5.24 17.19 4.51
CA GLY A 279 5.17 16.34 5.70
C GLY A 279 3.74 15.90 6.02
N ASN A 280 2.93 15.59 5.02
CA ASN A 280 1.62 14.94 5.20
C ASN A 280 1.68 13.48 4.77
N VAL A 281 0.93 12.61 5.46
CA VAL A 281 0.88 11.18 5.14
C VAL A 281 -0.26 10.89 4.15
N LYS A 282 0.05 10.06 3.16
CA LYS A 282 -0.90 9.49 2.18
C LYS A 282 -0.83 7.97 2.20
N ILE A 283 -1.99 7.34 2.42
CA ILE A 283 -2.17 5.89 2.38
C ILE A 283 -2.24 5.42 0.93
N GLY A 284 -1.38 4.47 0.56
CA GLY A 284 -1.38 3.83 -0.75
C GLY A 284 -1.52 2.32 -0.66
N ASP A 285 -1.52 1.67 -1.83
CA ASP A 285 -1.65 0.21 -2.01
C ASP A 285 -2.97 -0.40 -1.49
N PHE A 286 -3.97 -0.44 -2.37
CA PHE A 286 -5.29 -1.00 -2.09
C PHE A 286 -5.45 -2.44 -2.60
N SER A 287 -4.34 -3.14 -2.86
CA SER A 287 -4.34 -4.44 -3.54
C SER A 287 -5.05 -5.55 -2.76
N VAL A 288 -5.05 -5.48 -1.42
CA VAL A 288 -5.73 -6.44 -0.53
C VAL A 288 -6.97 -5.87 0.14
N SER A 289 -7.35 -4.62 -0.19
CA SER A 289 -8.48 -3.94 0.43
C SER A 289 -9.81 -4.55 0.02
N GLN A 290 -10.77 -4.51 0.95
CA GLN A 290 -12.11 -5.07 0.76
C GLN A 290 -13.19 -4.04 1.03
N ILE A 291 -14.29 -4.15 0.28
CA ILE A 291 -15.46 -3.26 0.38
C ILE A 291 -16.70 -4.07 0.73
N PHE A 292 -17.52 -3.51 1.63
CA PHE A 292 -18.73 -4.14 2.15
C PHE A 292 -19.98 -3.31 1.83
N GLU A 293 -21.10 -3.99 1.62
CA GLU A 293 -22.39 -3.31 1.39
C GLU A 293 -22.86 -2.61 2.65
N ASP A 294 -22.86 -3.37 3.74
CA ASP A 294 -23.43 -2.97 5.03
C ASP A 294 -22.31 -2.74 6.05
N ASP A 295 -22.65 -2.53 7.32
CA ASP A 295 -21.66 -2.34 8.39
C ASP A 295 -21.05 -3.63 8.94
N ASP A 296 -21.49 -4.79 8.43
CA ASP A 296 -20.88 -6.09 8.71
C ASP A 296 -19.55 -6.23 7.95
N ASP A 297 -18.46 -6.00 8.67
CA ASP A 297 -17.07 -6.03 8.18
C ASP A 297 -16.34 -7.34 8.51
N LEU A 298 -17.09 -8.43 8.69
CA LEU A 298 -16.52 -9.75 8.99
C LEU A 298 -15.69 -10.32 7.82
N LEU A 299 -14.43 -10.62 8.13
CA LEU A 299 -13.41 -11.17 7.24
C LEU A 299 -12.94 -12.55 7.72
N TRP A 300 -12.58 -13.44 6.79
CA TRP A 300 -12.12 -14.80 7.11
C TRP A 300 -10.63 -15.04 6.83
N ARG A 301 -10.02 -14.18 6.02
CA ARG A 301 -8.60 -14.30 5.63
C ARG A 301 -7.86 -13.10 6.15
N SER A 302 -6.68 -13.32 6.71
CA SER A 302 -5.75 -12.25 7.09
C SER A 302 -4.72 -12.06 5.99
N PRO A 303 -4.93 -11.15 5.01
CA PRO A 303 -3.82 -10.68 4.20
C PRO A 303 -2.91 -9.78 5.06
N GLY A 304 -1.63 -9.72 4.73
CA GLY A 304 -0.74 -8.69 5.28
C GLY A 304 0.60 -9.20 5.80
N THR A 305 1.40 -8.26 6.29
CA THR A 305 2.71 -8.53 6.87
C THR A 305 2.54 -8.99 8.33
N PRO A 306 3.09 -10.16 8.74
CA PRO A 306 2.79 -10.80 10.02
C PRO A 306 2.85 -9.92 11.26
N VAL A 307 3.84 -9.01 11.34
CA VAL A 307 4.02 -8.14 12.51
C VAL A 307 2.91 -7.09 12.71
N PHE A 308 2.08 -6.84 11.69
CA PHE A 308 0.92 -5.94 11.74
C PHE A 308 -0.41 -6.68 11.89
N THR A 309 -0.40 -8.01 11.90
CA THR A 309 -1.59 -8.84 12.02
C THR A 309 -2.18 -8.71 13.43
N ALA A 310 -3.50 -8.54 13.51
CA ALA A 310 -4.21 -8.46 14.79
C ALA A 310 -4.32 -9.84 15.48
N PRO A 311 -4.45 -9.90 16.81
CA PRO A 311 -4.53 -11.17 17.55
C PRO A 311 -5.67 -12.08 17.08
N GLU A 312 -6.84 -11.52 16.81
CA GLU A 312 -8.02 -12.24 16.33
C GLU A 312 -7.81 -12.84 14.93
N CYS A 313 -6.98 -12.22 14.10
CA CYS A 313 -6.65 -12.72 12.77
C CYS A 313 -5.73 -13.95 12.81
N CYS A 314 -4.99 -14.15 13.91
CA CYS A 314 -4.08 -15.29 14.08
C CYS A 314 -4.82 -16.60 14.39
N GLN A 315 -6.09 -16.52 14.82
CA GLN A 315 -6.87 -17.67 15.29
C GLN A 315 -7.65 -18.38 14.18
N GLY A 316 -7.60 -17.88 12.94
CA GLY A 316 -8.24 -18.50 11.77
C GLY A 316 -9.77 -18.41 11.76
N SER A 317 -10.37 -17.63 12.65
CA SER A 317 -11.81 -17.36 12.73
C SER A 317 -12.19 -16.09 11.96
N ALA A 318 -13.50 -15.87 11.80
CA ALA A 318 -14.02 -14.61 11.29
C ALA A 318 -13.66 -13.47 12.26
N TYR A 319 -13.25 -12.32 11.71
CA TYR A 319 -12.82 -11.15 12.49
C TYR A 319 -13.35 -9.84 11.90
N HIS A 320 -13.44 -8.80 12.73
CA HIS A 320 -13.88 -7.47 12.32
C HIS A 320 -12.75 -6.67 11.68
N GLY A 321 -12.88 -6.34 10.40
CA GLY A 321 -11.83 -5.66 9.64
C GLY A 321 -11.44 -4.28 10.17
N ARG A 322 -12.40 -3.49 10.69
CA ARG A 322 -12.13 -2.15 11.26
C ARG A 322 -11.27 -2.24 12.51
N ALA A 323 -11.51 -3.25 13.35
CA ALA A 323 -10.70 -3.49 14.55
C ALA A 323 -9.27 -3.92 14.17
N ALA A 324 -9.13 -4.75 13.13
CA ALA A 324 -7.83 -5.17 12.61
C ALA A 324 -7.01 -4.01 12.01
N ASP A 325 -7.63 -3.13 11.21
CA ASP A 325 -6.98 -1.90 10.73
C ASP A 325 -6.54 -1.00 11.90
N THR A 326 -7.36 -0.92 12.95
CA THR A 326 -7.04 -0.12 14.15
C THR A 326 -5.81 -0.66 14.89
N TRP A 327 -5.69 -1.98 15.00
CA TRP A 327 -4.49 -2.63 15.54
C TRP A 327 -3.25 -2.30 14.69
N ALA A 328 -3.35 -2.42 13.37
CA ALA A 328 -2.25 -2.12 12.45
C ALA A 328 -1.79 -0.65 12.54
N VAL A 329 -2.72 0.29 12.76
CA VAL A 329 -2.41 1.69 13.09
C VAL A 329 -1.62 1.79 14.41
N GLY A 330 -2.01 1.02 15.43
CA GLY A 330 -1.29 0.93 16.71
C GLY A 330 0.15 0.42 16.57
N VAL A 331 0.34 -0.67 15.82
CA VAL A 331 1.68 -1.23 15.53
C VAL A 331 2.52 -0.22 14.76
N THR A 332 1.91 0.47 13.80
CA THR A 332 2.57 1.54 13.04
C THR A 332 3.00 2.70 13.95
N LEU A 333 2.14 3.13 14.89
CA LEU A 333 2.49 4.16 15.88
C LEU A 333 3.66 3.73 16.75
N TYR A 334 3.63 2.50 17.27
CA TYR A 334 4.72 1.96 18.07
C TYR A 334 6.05 1.99 17.31
N CYS A 335 6.02 1.60 16.04
CA CYS A 335 7.17 1.65 15.14
C CYS A 335 7.66 3.09 14.91
N MET A 336 6.75 4.05 14.66
CA MET A 336 7.12 5.46 14.51
C MET A 336 7.76 6.05 15.76
N ILE A 337 7.42 5.56 16.95
CA ILE A 337 7.96 6.06 18.22
C ILE A 337 9.29 5.40 18.58
N THR A 338 9.36 4.07 18.48
CA THR A 338 10.48 3.28 19.02
C THR A 338 11.48 2.84 17.96
N GLY A 339 11.09 2.86 16.69
CA GLY A 339 11.85 2.26 15.58
C GLY A 339 11.85 0.74 15.56
N HIS A 340 11.06 0.07 16.41
CA HIS A 340 10.98 -1.38 16.53
C HIS A 340 9.52 -1.86 16.40
N TYR A 341 9.33 -3.16 16.22
CA TYR A 341 8.00 -3.78 16.25
C TYR A 341 7.70 -4.31 17.66
N PRO A 342 6.47 -4.15 18.17
CA PRO A 342 6.14 -4.49 19.55
C PRO A 342 6.15 -6.01 19.84
N PHE A 343 5.90 -6.85 18.83
CA PHE A 343 5.70 -8.30 19.02
C PHE A 343 6.58 -9.17 18.12
N LEU A 344 7.74 -8.67 17.68
CA LEU A 344 8.62 -9.42 16.78
C LEU A 344 9.28 -10.62 17.52
N GLY A 345 9.12 -11.82 16.97
CA GLY A 345 9.84 -13.03 17.36
C GLY A 345 10.99 -13.35 16.42
N ASP A 346 11.81 -14.35 16.77
CA ASP A 346 12.88 -14.84 15.88
C ASP A 346 12.30 -15.71 14.75
N THR A 347 11.11 -16.28 14.97
CA THR A 347 10.35 -17.03 13.97
C THR A 347 8.95 -16.44 13.73
N LEU A 348 8.31 -16.84 12.64
CA LEU A 348 6.93 -16.47 12.35
C LEU A 348 5.96 -16.96 13.43
N GLN A 349 6.15 -18.20 13.90
CA GLN A 349 5.34 -18.79 14.97
C GLN A 349 5.49 -17.99 16.27
N GLU A 350 6.73 -17.68 16.67
CA GLU A 350 6.98 -16.86 17.86
C GLU A 350 6.37 -15.46 17.73
N THR A 351 6.42 -14.87 16.53
CA THR A 351 5.80 -13.56 16.28
C THR A 351 4.28 -13.64 16.52
N TYR A 352 3.59 -14.66 16.01
CA TYR A 352 2.17 -14.85 16.28
C TYR A 352 1.88 -15.14 17.75
N ASP A 353 2.70 -15.96 18.40
CA ASP A 353 2.55 -16.27 19.82
C ASP A 353 2.66 -15.00 20.68
N LYS A 354 3.61 -14.10 20.38
CA LYS A 354 3.74 -12.79 21.05
C LYS A 354 2.57 -11.86 20.73
N ILE A 355 2.12 -11.83 19.48
CA ILE A 355 0.94 -11.04 19.08
C ILE A 355 -0.29 -11.47 19.88
N VAL A 356 -0.48 -12.77 20.12
CA VAL A 356 -1.66 -13.25 20.85
C VAL A 356 -1.51 -13.10 22.37
N ASN A 357 -0.33 -13.41 22.93
CA ASN A 357 -0.20 -13.65 24.36
C ASN A 357 0.56 -12.55 25.13
N ASP A 358 1.52 -11.87 24.50
CA ASP A 358 2.41 -10.96 25.22
C ASP A 358 1.80 -9.56 25.33
N PRO A 359 1.91 -8.89 26.48
CA PRO A 359 1.52 -7.48 26.60
C PRO A 359 2.43 -6.59 25.76
N VAL A 360 1.94 -5.40 25.37
CA VAL A 360 2.81 -4.40 24.74
C VAL A 360 3.84 -3.90 25.76
N GLU A 361 5.11 -3.92 25.39
CA GLU A 361 6.17 -3.33 26.20
C GLU A 361 6.16 -1.80 26.08
N ILE A 362 6.00 -1.09 27.20
CA ILE A 362 6.00 0.37 27.23
C ILE A 362 7.23 0.85 28.02
N PRO A 363 8.14 1.62 27.40
CA PRO A 363 9.26 2.24 28.10
C PRO A 363 8.82 3.15 29.26
N ASP A 364 9.52 3.05 30.40
CA ASP A 364 9.19 3.81 31.63
C ASP A 364 9.28 5.33 31.46
N ASP A 365 10.12 5.81 30.53
CA ASP A 365 10.33 7.22 30.23
C ASP A 365 9.38 7.77 29.16
N MET A 366 8.45 6.96 28.66
CA MET A 366 7.48 7.35 27.65
C MET A 366 6.46 8.36 28.22
N ASN A 367 6.02 9.29 27.37
CA ASN A 367 4.91 10.19 27.67
C ASN A 367 3.69 9.38 28.18
N PRO A 368 3.13 9.67 29.37
CA PRO A 368 2.02 8.91 29.93
C PRO A 368 0.78 8.85 29.04
N GLN A 369 0.50 9.91 28.28
CA GLN A 369 -0.64 9.92 27.35
C GLN A 369 -0.37 9.07 26.11
N LEU A 370 0.89 8.96 25.67
CA LEU A 370 1.27 8.08 24.57
C LEU A 370 1.21 6.61 25.02
N ALA A 371 1.71 6.32 26.21
CA ALA A 371 1.60 5.01 26.85
C ALA A 371 0.14 4.56 26.96
N ASP A 372 -0.74 5.42 27.46
CA ASP A 372 -2.19 5.17 27.55
C ASP A 372 -2.82 4.89 26.18
N LEU A 373 -2.47 5.69 25.15
CA LEU A 373 -2.94 5.45 23.78
C LEU A 373 -2.47 4.09 23.25
N LEU A 374 -1.18 3.76 23.40
CA LEU A 374 -0.59 2.51 22.92
C LEU A 374 -1.24 1.30 23.59
N GLN A 375 -1.48 1.36 24.90
CA GLN A 375 -2.19 0.30 25.62
C GLN A 375 -3.62 0.10 25.12
N LYS A 376 -4.34 1.19 24.84
CA LYS A 376 -5.72 1.14 24.35
C LYS A 376 -5.85 0.67 22.90
N ILE A 377 -4.95 1.08 22.02
CA ILE A 377 -4.97 0.73 20.59
C ILE A 377 -4.39 -0.66 20.30
N LEU A 378 -3.43 -1.11 21.11
CA LEU A 378 -2.88 -2.46 21.09
C LEU A 378 -3.55 -3.39 22.13
N CYS A 379 -4.81 -3.10 22.48
CA CYS A 379 -5.62 -4.00 23.28
C CYS A 379 -5.91 -5.28 22.48
N LYS A 380 -5.69 -6.44 23.11
CA LYS A 380 -5.80 -7.74 22.44
C LYS A 380 -7.25 -8.07 22.08
N ASP A 381 -8.18 -7.82 22.99
CA ASP A 381 -9.62 -8.00 22.74
C ASP A 381 -10.12 -6.91 21.78
N PRO A 382 -10.61 -7.25 20.58
CA PRO A 382 -11.13 -6.28 19.62
C PRO A 382 -12.36 -5.52 20.12
N GLY A 383 -13.14 -6.08 21.06
CA GLY A 383 -14.31 -5.41 21.65
C GLY A 383 -13.94 -4.29 22.63
N ASP A 384 -12.82 -4.45 23.35
CA ASP A 384 -12.28 -3.45 24.29
C ASP A 384 -11.26 -2.51 23.62
N ARG A 385 -10.80 -2.83 22.41
CA ARG A 385 -9.86 -2.01 21.64
C ARG A 385 -10.49 -0.67 21.29
N ILE A 386 -9.76 0.41 21.55
CA ILE A 386 -10.22 1.76 21.20
C ILE A 386 -10.52 1.85 19.71
N THR A 387 -11.64 2.47 19.34
CA THR A 387 -11.96 2.73 17.93
C THR A 387 -11.12 3.89 17.40
N LEU A 388 -10.91 3.97 16.08
CA LEU A 388 -10.18 5.12 15.49
C LEU A 388 -10.88 6.45 15.73
N LEU A 389 -12.21 6.48 15.85
CA LEU A 389 -12.97 7.68 16.22
C LEU A 389 -12.62 8.13 17.65
N ALA A 390 -12.56 7.20 18.60
CA ALA A 390 -12.12 7.53 19.97
C ALA A 390 -10.62 7.87 20.03
N ALA A 391 -9.79 7.20 19.22
CA ALA A 391 -8.36 7.53 19.12
C ALA A 391 -8.13 8.94 18.54
N ALA A 392 -8.97 9.39 17.61
CA ALA A 392 -8.94 10.75 17.06
C ALA A 392 -9.15 11.84 18.11
N GLU A 393 -9.91 11.53 19.17
CA GLU A 393 -10.20 12.43 20.30
C GLU A 393 -9.23 12.24 21.47
N HIS A 394 -8.38 11.22 21.43
CA HIS A 394 -7.48 10.88 22.52
C HIS A 394 -6.56 12.06 22.87
N PRO A 395 -6.32 12.39 24.16
CA PRO A 395 -5.56 13.57 24.56
C PRO A 395 -4.19 13.70 23.88
N TRP A 396 -3.46 12.58 23.74
CA TRP A 396 -2.17 12.58 23.04
C TRP A 396 -2.27 12.92 21.54
N VAL A 397 -3.34 12.46 20.87
CA VAL A 397 -3.58 12.68 19.44
C VAL A 397 -4.11 14.08 19.20
N ALA A 398 -5.06 14.51 20.02
CA ALA A 398 -5.70 15.82 19.92
C ALA A 398 -4.71 16.95 20.21
N GLY A 399 -3.95 16.83 21.31
CA GLY A 399 -3.04 17.89 21.76
C GLY A 399 -3.71 19.27 21.75
N ASP A 400 -2.94 20.29 21.39
CA ASP A 400 -3.44 21.67 21.26
C ASP A 400 -4.24 21.91 19.97
N GLU A 401 -4.11 21.03 18.98
CA GLU A 401 -4.81 21.14 17.69
C GLU A 401 -6.28 20.66 17.76
N GLY A 402 -6.65 20.00 18.85
CA GLY A 402 -7.94 19.35 19.02
C GLY A 402 -8.08 18.03 18.23
N PRO A 403 -9.25 17.39 18.29
CA PRO A 403 -9.50 16.10 17.66
C PRO A 403 -9.19 16.09 16.16
N VAL A 404 -8.81 14.92 15.63
CA VAL A 404 -8.65 14.75 14.18
C VAL A 404 -9.99 15.02 13.51
N ARG A 405 -10.02 16.02 12.63
CA ARG A 405 -11.24 16.41 11.94
C ARG A 405 -11.63 15.36 10.93
N GLU A 406 -12.90 15.00 10.95
CA GLU A 406 -13.45 14.11 9.93
C GLU A 406 -13.51 14.81 8.57
N TYR A 407 -13.24 14.02 7.53
CA TYR A 407 -13.33 14.50 6.18
C TYR A 407 -14.77 14.45 5.66
N PHE A 408 -15.31 15.61 5.33
CA PHE A 408 -16.65 15.72 4.74
C PHE A 408 -16.64 15.36 3.26
N CYS A 409 -16.78 14.07 2.93
CA CYS A 409 -16.93 13.64 1.54
C CYS A 409 -18.27 14.09 0.94
N ARG A 410 -18.25 14.50 -0.34
CA ARG A 410 -19.41 14.96 -1.11
C ARG A 410 -20.45 13.89 -1.40
N CYS A 411 -20.06 12.62 -1.43
CA CYS A 411 -20.98 11.51 -1.74
C CYS A 411 -22.09 11.33 -0.69
N GLY A 412 -21.92 11.87 0.52
CA GLY A 412 -22.90 11.76 1.60
C GLY A 412 -23.05 10.35 2.19
N PHE A 413 -22.36 9.34 1.68
CA PHE A 413 -22.46 7.95 2.11
C PHE A 413 -22.12 7.79 3.61
N GLY A 414 -20.94 8.25 4.03
CA GLY A 414 -20.55 8.23 5.44
C GLY A 414 -21.41 9.10 6.38
N ARG A 415 -22.21 10.03 5.83
CA ARG A 415 -23.11 10.91 6.60
C ARG A 415 -24.48 10.28 6.84
N ARG A 416 -25.05 9.54 5.88
CA ARG A 416 -26.38 8.92 6.01
C ARG A 416 -26.41 7.88 7.13
N LYS A 417 -25.40 7.01 7.20
CA LYS A 417 -25.30 5.98 8.24
C LYS A 417 -25.26 6.54 9.67
N ARG A 418 -24.71 7.75 9.86
CA ARG A 418 -24.65 8.39 11.18
C ARG A 418 -25.99 8.96 11.65
N ILE A 419 -26.79 9.48 10.73
CA ILE A 419 -28.13 9.97 11.04
C ILE A 419 -29.01 8.77 11.41
N ASP A 420 -28.91 7.67 10.65
CA ASP A 420 -29.66 6.44 10.95
C ASP A 420 -29.27 5.84 12.30
N PHE A 421 -27.97 5.86 12.68
CA PHE A 421 -27.49 5.42 14.00
C PHE A 421 -27.92 6.34 15.17
N GLN A 422 -28.06 7.64 14.93
CA GLN A 422 -28.54 8.58 15.96
C GLN A 422 -30.06 8.46 16.19
N GLU A 423 -30.82 8.06 15.17
CA GLU A 423 -32.27 7.80 15.29
C GLU A 423 -32.58 6.41 15.89
N THR A 424 -31.67 5.45 15.85
CA THR A 424 -31.87 4.11 16.46
C THR A 424 -31.45 4.01 17.93
N VAL A 425 -30.80 5.04 18.50
CA VAL A 425 -30.34 5.08 19.91
C VAL A 425 -31.18 6.05 20.77
N GLN A 426 -32.39 6.42 20.32
CA GLN A 426 -33.34 7.20 21.13
C GLN A 426 -34.50 6.36 21.68
#